data_AF-A0A958RRJ4-F1
#
_entry.id   AF-A0A958RRJ4-F1
#
_cell.length_a   1.000
_cell.length_b   1.000
_cell.length_c   1.000
_cell.angle_alpha   90.00
_cell.angle_beta   90.00
_cell.angle_gamma   90.00
#
_symmetry.space_group_name_H-M   'P 1'
#
loop_
_entity.id
_entity.type
_entity.pdbx_description
1 polymer ?
#
loop_
_entity_poly.entity_id
_entity_poly.type
_entity_poly.pdbx_seq_one_letter_code
_entity_poly.pdbx_strand_id
1 'polypeptide(L)'
;RVKIGMTSSSISGRLKDVNDMWSGERVTCQICGGRRLKGKYGKVPSHVVSGRPCPGSNTLPFEKDSTVAKQYLMDMKKQLENLSGSELGSMTRKISGIEKRMERFKKFDQLIGDWITNTVYYTNCAELVELRTHEVLAEHLDDQVPFGEVFSCSVSDAIKAVEAVMDELDLLQSARKELAVGWGASRGQPLYLPFH
;
A
#
# COMPACT_ATOMS: atom_id res chain seq x y z
N ARG A 1 -9.65 9.52 -2.04
CA ARG A 1 -9.09 8.15 -2.12
C ARG A 1 -9.57 7.38 -0.92
N VAL A 2 -9.95 6.12 -1.12
CA VAL A 2 -10.43 5.23 -0.07
C VAL A 2 -9.70 3.89 -0.19
N LYS A 3 -9.41 3.25 0.94
CA LYS A 3 -8.98 1.86 0.98
C LYS A 3 -9.97 1.07 1.83
N ILE A 4 -10.49 0.00 1.26
CA ILE A 4 -11.19 -1.05 2.00
C ILE A 4 -10.16 -2.13 2.30
N GLY A 5 -10.13 -2.59 3.55
CA GLY A 5 -9.23 -3.65 3.96
C GLY A 5 -9.69 -4.36 5.20
N MET A 6 -9.39 -5.66 5.30
CA MET A 6 -9.61 -6.43 6.52
C MET A 6 -8.36 -6.48 7.41
N THR A 7 -8.59 -6.78 8.68
CA THR A 7 -7.55 -7.19 9.62
C THR A 7 -8.16 -8.08 10.69
N SER A 8 -7.52 -9.21 10.98
CA SER A 8 -7.83 -10.07 12.13
C SER A 8 -7.03 -9.69 13.39
N SER A 9 -6.20 -8.65 13.28
CA SER A 9 -5.26 -8.23 14.32
C SER A 9 -5.68 -6.87 14.90
N SER A 10 -4.84 -5.83 14.80
CA SER A 10 -5.14 -4.49 15.28
C SER A 10 -5.44 -3.54 14.12
N ILE A 11 -6.50 -2.74 14.29
CA ILE A 11 -6.87 -1.68 13.34
C ILE A 11 -5.78 -0.62 13.28
N SER A 12 -5.23 -0.23 14.44
CA SER A 12 -4.13 0.74 14.53
C SER A 12 -2.85 0.25 13.85
N GLY A 13 -2.48 -1.02 14.02
CA GLY A 13 -1.35 -1.63 13.33
C GLY A 13 -1.54 -1.67 11.82
N ARG A 14 -2.77 -1.99 11.37
CA ARG A 14 -3.11 -1.97 9.94
C ARG A 14 -3.08 -0.56 9.35
N LEU A 15 -3.60 0.44 10.07
CA LEU A 15 -3.54 1.84 9.66
C LEU A 15 -2.09 2.32 9.57
N LYS A 16 -1.26 2.00 10.57
CA LYS A 16 0.17 2.28 10.55
C LYS A 16 0.82 1.65 9.32
N ASP A 17 0.55 0.38 9.03
CA ASP A 17 1.06 -0.30 7.85
C ASP A 17 0.68 0.39 6.53
N VAL A 18 -0.56 0.90 6.43
CA VAL A 18 -1.02 1.67 5.26
C VAL A 18 -0.30 3.00 5.17
N ASN A 19 -0.15 3.72 6.29
CA ASN A 19 0.59 4.98 6.34
C ASN A 19 2.07 4.79 6.05
N ASP A 20 2.71 3.73 6.54
CA ASP A 20 4.10 3.39 6.21
C ASP A 20 4.24 3.10 4.71
N MET A 21 3.26 2.44 4.07
CA MET A 21 3.27 2.24 2.61
C MET A 21 3.05 3.54 1.85
N TRP A 22 2.18 4.41 2.35
CA TRP A 22 1.85 5.71 1.75
C TRP A 22 2.99 6.72 1.82
N SER A 23 3.67 6.81 2.96
CA SER A 23 4.83 7.66 3.19
C SER A 23 6.14 7.09 2.61
N GLY A 24 6.08 5.91 1.98
CA GLY A 24 7.27 5.24 1.45
C GLY A 24 8.23 4.72 2.51
N GLU A 25 7.78 4.57 3.76
CA GLU A 25 8.52 3.87 4.82
C GLU A 25 8.48 2.35 4.66
N ARG A 26 7.50 1.79 3.95
CA ARG A 26 7.49 0.39 3.54
C ARG A 26 7.77 0.28 2.04
N VAL A 27 9.03 0.00 1.73
CA VAL A 27 9.58 0.02 0.36
C VAL A 27 9.62 -1.36 -0.28
N THR A 28 9.67 -1.37 -1.60
CA THR A 28 9.91 -2.58 -2.38
C THR A 28 11.42 -2.83 -2.47
N CYS A 29 11.89 -4.00 -2.06
CA CYS A 29 13.29 -4.39 -2.20
C CYS A 29 13.70 -4.37 -3.68
N GLN A 30 14.80 -3.67 -3.99
CA GLN A 30 15.29 -3.52 -5.36
C GLN A 30 15.71 -4.85 -6.01
N ILE A 31 16.17 -5.81 -5.19
CA ILE A 31 16.72 -7.10 -5.63
C ILE A 31 15.60 -8.13 -5.87
N CYS A 32 14.54 -8.15 -5.05
CA CYS A 32 13.53 -9.21 -5.14
C CYS A 32 12.08 -8.74 -5.27
N GLY A 33 11.80 -7.45 -5.27
CA GLY A 33 10.43 -6.96 -5.40
C GLY A 33 9.56 -7.17 -4.15
N GLY A 34 10.10 -7.66 -3.03
CA GLY A 34 9.34 -7.82 -1.79
C GLY A 34 9.14 -6.50 -1.04
N ARG A 35 7.93 -6.20 -0.57
CA ARG A 35 7.63 -5.03 0.28
C ARG A 35 8.12 -5.24 1.71
N ARG A 36 8.85 -4.27 2.28
CA ARG A 36 9.57 -4.39 3.55
C ARG A 36 9.67 -3.05 4.28
N LEU A 37 9.60 -3.06 5.61
CA LEU A 37 9.76 -1.85 6.43
C LEU A 37 11.18 -1.30 6.29
N LYS A 38 11.29 0.02 6.21
CA LYS A 38 12.54 0.78 6.24
C LYS A 38 13.15 0.65 7.63
N GLY A 39 14.15 -0.21 7.77
CA GLY A 39 14.92 -0.28 9.00
C GLY A 39 15.71 1.01 9.21
N LYS A 40 15.87 1.43 10.47
CA LYS A 40 16.75 2.53 10.90
C LYS A 40 18.24 2.28 10.54
N TYR A 41 18.57 1.08 10.04
CA TYR A 41 19.91 0.61 9.68
C TYR A 41 19.98 -0.08 8.30
N GLY A 42 19.05 0.18 7.37
CA GLY A 42 19.16 -0.29 5.98
C GLY A 42 19.00 -1.81 5.75
N LYS A 43 18.78 -2.62 6.78
CA LYS A 43 18.61 -4.07 6.62
C LYS A 43 17.15 -4.42 6.26
N VAL A 44 17.00 -4.97 5.07
CA VAL A 44 15.77 -5.56 4.55
C VAL A 44 15.71 -7.02 5.03
N PRO A 45 14.65 -7.49 5.73
CA PRO A 45 14.58 -8.89 6.12
C PRO A 45 14.41 -9.81 4.91
N SER A 46 14.88 -11.05 5.09
CA SER A 46 15.11 -12.12 4.11
C SER A 46 14.10 -12.24 2.96
N HIS A 47 14.61 -12.68 1.82
CA HIS A 47 13.84 -13.03 0.63
C HIS A 47 12.87 -14.19 0.97
N VAL A 48 11.57 -14.03 0.72
CA VAL A 48 10.56 -15.09 1.00
C VAL A 48 10.84 -16.35 0.19
N VAL A 49 11.22 -16.20 -1.09
CA VAL A 49 11.43 -17.32 -2.02
C VAL A 49 12.73 -18.07 -1.74
N SER A 50 13.82 -17.35 -1.41
CA SER A 50 15.13 -17.98 -1.23
C SER A 50 15.49 -18.24 0.24
N GLY A 51 14.71 -17.72 1.21
CA GLY A 51 15.01 -17.77 2.64
C GLY A 51 16.27 -17.01 3.06
N ARG A 52 17.07 -16.54 2.10
CA ARG A 52 18.35 -15.87 2.36
C ARG A 52 18.12 -14.46 2.89
N PRO A 53 18.91 -13.99 3.85
CA PRO A 53 18.92 -12.58 4.23
C PRO A 53 19.14 -11.76 2.96
N CYS A 54 18.23 -10.83 2.70
CA CYS A 54 18.45 -9.84 1.66
C CYS A 54 19.61 -9.00 2.18
N PRO A 55 20.78 -8.99 1.51
CA PRO A 55 21.92 -8.23 2.01
C PRO A 55 21.51 -6.79 2.27
N GLY A 56 20.54 -6.29 1.48
CA GLY A 56 20.27 -4.86 1.39
C GLY A 56 21.53 -4.21 0.83
N SER A 57 21.41 -3.40 -0.19
CA SER A 57 22.46 -2.42 -0.35
C SER A 57 22.38 -1.47 0.85
N ASN A 58 23.52 -1.00 1.36
CA ASN A 58 23.54 0.14 2.30
C ASN A 58 22.99 1.43 1.63
N THR A 59 22.69 1.38 0.34
CA THR A 59 22.02 2.43 -0.40
C THR A 59 20.52 2.38 -0.13
N LEU A 60 19.92 3.57 -0.06
CA LEU A 60 18.48 3.67 -0.03
C LEU A 60 17.85 2.95 -1.24
N PRO A 61 16.61 2.47 -1.10
CA PRO A 61 15.82 2.01 -2.25
C PRO A 61 15.84 3.07 -3.38
N PHE A 62 15.78 2.64 -4.65
CA PHE A 62 15.89 3.50 -5.85
C PHE A 62 14.82 4.60 -5.81
N GLU A 63 13.73 4.24 -5.16
CA GLU A 63 12.58 5.00 -4.74
C GLU A 63 12.88 6.30 -3.97
N LYS A 64 14.00 6.40 -3.25
CA LYS A 64 14.29 7.54 -2.36
C LYS A 64 15.43 8.44 -2.86
N ASP A 65 16.30 7.95 -3.74
CA ASP A 65 17.34 8.77 -4.35
C ASP A 65 17.32 8.61 -5.87
N SER A 66 16.58 9.51 -6.51
CA SER A 66 16.51 9.56 -7.97
C SER A 66 17.90 9.72 -8.60
N THR A 67 18.87 10.28 -7.89
CA THR A 67 20.26 10.48 -8.35
C THR A 67 20.98 9.14 -8.44
N VAL A 68 20.90 8.31 -7.40
CA VAL A 68 21.50 6.96 -7.38
C VAL A 68 20.84 6.08 -8.43
N ALA A 69 19.52 6.15 -8.57
CA ALA A 69 18.79 5.40 -9.59
C ALA A 69 19.16 5.84 -11.02
N LYS A 70 19.30 7.15 -11.26
CA LYS A 70 19.77 7.70 -12.54
C LYS A 70 21.19 7.25 -12.86
N GLN A 71 22.11 7.33 -11.89
CA GLN A 71 23.49 6.90 -12.09
C GLN A 71 23.57 5.41 -12.44
N TYR A 72 22.84 4.56 -11.70
CA TYR A 72 22.79 3.13 -11.98
C TYR A 72 22.22 2.83 -13.36
N LEU A 73 21.16 3.55 -13.79
CA LEU A 73 20.63 3.46 -15.15
C LEU A 73 21.64 3.88 -16.21
N MET A 74 22.40 4.96 -15.98
CA MET A 74 23.45 5.40 -16.90
C MET A 74 24.53 4.33 -17.05
N ASP A 75 24.96 3.72 -15.95
CA ASP A 75 25.98 2.67 -15.97
C ASP A 75 25.49 1.42 -16.73
N MET A 76 24.25 0.99 -16.50
CA MET A 76 23.65 -0.14 -17.23
C MET A 76 23.44 0.16 -18.72
N LYS A 77 23.00 1.38 -19.06
CA LYS A 77 22.83 1.81 -20.47
C LYS A 77 24.19 1.83 -21.20
N LYS A 78 25.25 2.27 -20.53
CA LYS A 78 26.62 2.22 -21.07
C LYS A 78 27.13 0.78 -21.27
N GLN A 79 26.78 -0.14 -20.38
CA GLN A 79 27.12 -1.55 -20.53
C GLN A 79 26.35 -2.23 -21.66
N LEU A 80 25.11 -1.77 -21.92
CA LEU A 80 24.22 -2.32 -22.95
C LEU A 80 24.86 -2.34 -24.35
N GLU A 81 25.64 -1.32 -24.68
CA GLU A 81 26.33 -1.17 -25.98
C GLU A 81 27.30 -2.32 -26.28
N ASN A 82 27.76 -3.02 -25.25
CA ASN A 82 28.75 -4.10 -25.36
C ASN A 82 28.14 -5.51 -25.17
N LEU A 83 26.82 -5.61 -24.98
CA LEU A 83 26.13 -6.88 -24.75
C LEU A 83 25.47 -7.41 -26.03
N SER A 84 25.38 -8.73 -26.14
CA SER A 84 24.64 -9.40 -27.22
C SER A 84 23.83 -10.59 -26.69
N GLY A 85 22.93 -11.12 -27.53
CA GLY A 85 22.17 -12.33 -27.22
C GLY A 85 21.30 -12.23 -25.95
N SER A 86 21.34 -13.27 -25.12
CA SER A 86 20.49 -13.41 -23.93
C SER A 86 20.81 -12.40 -22.83
N GLU A 87 22.06 -11.97 -22.72
CA GLU A 87 22.54 -10.98 -21.75
C GLU A 87 21.98 -9.59 -22.05
N LEU A 88 21.97 -9.21 -23.33
CA LEU A 88 21.32 -7.99 -23.81
C LEU A 88 19.84 -7.97 -23.41
N GLY A 89 19.10 -9.04 -23.73
CA GLY A 89 17.67 -9.13 -23.38
C GLY A 89 17.40 -9.09 -21.86
N SER A 90 18.29 -9.68 -21.06
CA SER A 90 18.22 -9.61 -19.59
C SER A 90 18.43 -8.18 -19.08
N MET A 91 19.44 -7.49 -19.61
CA MET A 91 19.76 -6.12 -19.22
C MET A 91 18.66 -5.13 -19.64
N THR A 92 18.11 -5.26 -20.85
CA THR A 92 16.98 -4.44 -21.32
C THR A 92 15.76 -4.57 -20.40
N ARG A 93 15.42 -5.80 -19.96
CA ARG A 93 14.32 -6.02 -19.00
C ARG A 93 14.59 -5.36 -17.65
N LYS A 94 15.83 -5.42 -17.14
CA LYS A 94 16.22 -4.76 -15.90
C LYS A 94 16.10 -3.24 -16.00
N ILE A 95 16.60 -2.64 -17.09
CA ILE A 95 16.49 -1.21 -17.37
C ILE A 95 15.02 -0.78 -17.38
N SER A 96 14.18 -1.44 -18.17
CA SER A 96 12.75 -1.12 -18.26
C SER A 96 12.05 -1.24 -16.89
N GLY A 97 12.39 -2.25 -16.10
CA GLY A 97 11.85 -2.42 -14.75
C GLY A 97 12.27 -1.30 -13.79
N ILE A 98 13.47 -0.76 -13.93
CA ILE A 98 13.96 0.36 -13.10
C ILE A 98 13.33 1.67 -13.54
N GLU A 99 13.24 1.95 -14.84
CA GLU A 99 12.57 3.15 -15.37
C GLU A 99 11.09 3.20 -14.95
N LYS A 100 10.36 2.09 -15.08
CA LYS A 100 8.95 2.00 -14.63
C LYS A 100 8.81 2.25 -13.13
N ARG A 101 9.74 1.76 -12.32
CA ARG A 101 9.74 2.01 -10.87
C ARG A 101 10.03 3.48 -10.57
N MET A 102 11.03 4.08 -11.20
CA MET A 102 11.34 5.50 -10.99
C MET A 102 10.17 6.42 -11.35
N GLU A 103 9.49 6.17 -12.47
CA GLU A 103 8.33 6.96 -12.87
C GLU A 103 7.17 6.81 -11.86
N ARG A 104 6.95 5.60 -11.36
CA ARG A 104 5.97 5.34 -10.31
C ARG A 104 6.30 6.11 -9.02
N PHE A 105 7.58 6.16 -8.64
CA PHE A 105 8.00 6.85 -7.42
C PHE A 105 8.05 8.37 -7.53
N LYS A 106 8.32 8.93 -8.71
CA LYS A 106 8.21 10.36 -8.96
C LYS A 106 6.79 10.90 -8.69
N LYS A 107 5.77 10.06 -8.88
CA LYS A 107 4.38 10.38 -8.53
C LYS A 107 4.12 10.33 -7.01
N PHE A 108 4.97 9.67 -6.22
CA PHE A 108 4.82 9.59 -4.76
C PHE A 108 5.32 10.81 -4.01
N ASP A 109 6.30 11.53 -4.55
CA ASP A 109 6.71 12.83 -3.98
C ASP A 109 5.55 13.86 -4.01
N GLN A 110 4.46 13.57 -4.73
CA GLN A 110 3.25 14.39 -4.79
C GLN A 110 2.13 13.93 -3.85
N LEU A 111 2.30 12.81 -3.13
CA LEU A 111 1.30 12.29 -2.21
C LEU A 111 1.41 12.99 -0.85
N ILE A 112 0.42 13.82 -0.54
CA ILE A 112 0.37 14.62 0.69
C ILE A 112 -0.71 14.06 1.63
N GLY A 113 -0.39 13.99 2.92
CA GLY A 113 -1.32 13.67 4.01
C GLY A 113 -1.21 12.23 4.50
N ASP A 114 -1.91 11.95 5.60
CA ASP A 114 -1.98 10.62 6.22
C ASP A 114 -3.36 9.98 6.00
N TRP A 115 -3.38 8.66 5.95
CA TRP A 115 -4.62 7.90 6.03
C TRP A 115 -5.16 7.92 7.45
N ILE A 116 -6.48 8.02 7.55
CA ILE A 116 -7.25 7.88 8.78
C ILE A 116 -8.26 6.74 8.61
N THR A 117 -8.55 6.03 9.69
CA THR A 117 -9.69 5.12 9.71
C THR A 117 -10.97 5.94 9.76
N ASN A 118 -11.96 5.56 8.95
CA ASN A 118 -13.27 6.23 8.95
C ASN A 118 -14.38 5.37 9.56
N THR A 119 -14.54 4.15 9.07
CA THR A 119 -15.59 3.21 9.54
C THR A 119 -14.98 1.81 9.66
N VAL A 120 -15.42 1.07 10.66
CA VAL A 120 -14.98 -0.31 10.94
C VAL A 120 -16.22 -1.20 11.05
N TYR A 121 -16.19 -2.33 10.36
CA TYR A 121 -17.22 -3.36 10.44
C TYR A 121 -16.62 -4.62 11.05
N TYR A 122 -17.27 -5.15 12.08
CA TYR A 122 -16.91 -6.43 12.70
C TYR A 122 -17.85 -7.50 12.16
N THR A 123 -17.28 -8.49 11.47
CA THR A 123 -17.99 -9.61 10.86
C THR A 123 -17.09 -10.84 10.80
N ASN A 124 -17.69 -12.02 10.82
CA ASN A 124 -16.98 -13.29 10.70
C ASN A 124 -16.49 -13.58 9.26
N CYS A 125 -16.94 -12.79 8.28
CA CYS A 125 -16.65 -12.98 6.86
C CYS A 125 -15.92 -11.79 6.24
N ALA A 126 -15.03 -11.12 7.01
CA ALA A 126 -14.38 -9.87 6.60
C ALA A 126 -13.58 -9.99 5.29
N GLU A 127 -12.93 -11.13 5.06
CA GLU A 127 -12.18 -11.39 3.81
C GLU A 127 -13.10 -11.44 2.58
N LEU A 128 -14.25 -12.11 2.70
CA LEU A 128 -15.24 -12.19 1.62
C LEU A 128 -15.87 -10.83 1.35
N VAL A 129 -16.20 -10.07 2.40
CA VAL A 129 -16.72 -8.71 2.27
C VAL A 129 -15.70 -7.80 1.58
N GLU A 130 -14.42 -7.85 1.97
CA GLU A 130 -13.35 -7.07 1.31
C GLU A 130 -13.29 -7.40 -0.18
N LEU A 131 -13.19 -8.69 -0.52
CA LEU A 131 -13.06 -9.15 -1.90
C LEU A 131 -14.23 -8.69 -2.78
N ARG A 132 -15.47 -8.93 -2.35
CA ARG A 132 -16.67 -8.56 -3.11
C ARG A 132 -16.83 -7.04 -3.21
N THR A 133 -16.44 -6.29 -2.18
CA THR A 133 -16.44 -4.83 -2.24
C THR A 133 -15.42 -4.32 -3.26
N HIS A 134 -14.24 -4.94 -3.36
CA HIS A 134 -13.25 -4.58 -4.38
C HIS A 134 -13.79 -4.83 -5.79
N GLU A 135 -14.54 -5.91 -6.01
CA GLU A 135 -15.22 -6.19 -7.29
C GLU A 135 -16.24 -5.09 -7.64
N VAL A 136 -17.07 -4.67 -6.69
CA VAL A 136 -18.05 -3.57 -6.88
C VAL A 136 -17.35 -2.25 -7.22
N LEU A 137 -16.20 -1.98 -6.63
CA LEU A 137 -15.46 -0.73 -6.83
C LEU A 137 -14.37 -0.81 -7.91
N ALA A 138 -14.33 -1.87 -8.71
CA ALA A 138 -13.25 -2.12 -9.66
C ALA A 138 -13.04 -0.96 -10.66
N GLU A 139 -14.13 -0.32 -11.11
CA GLU A 139 -14.08 0.83 -12.02
C GLU A 139 -13.48 2.10 -11.38
N HIS A 140 -13.46 2.16 -10.04
CA HIS A 140 -12.87 3.25 -9.29
C HIS A 140 -11.41 3.00 -8.89
N LEU A 141 -10.78 1.91 -9.33
CA LEU A 141 -9.41 1.58 -8.93
C LEU A 141 -8.42 2.69 -9.35
N ASP A 142 -7.64 3.18 -8.38
CA ASP A 142 -6.56 4.15 -8.60
C ASP A 142 -5.26 3.40 -8.90
N ASP A 143 -4.88 3.30 -10.17
CA ASP A 143 -3.65 2.64 -10.61
C ASP A 143 -2.38 3.48 -10.37
N GLN A 144 -2.53 4.71 -9.87
CA GLN A 144 -1.43 5.64 -9.61
C GLN A 144 -0.84 5.50 -8.19
N VAL A 145 -1.47 4.72 -7.30
CA VAL A 145 -1.00 4.57 -5.92
C VAL A 145 0.09 3.49 -5.75
N PRO A 146 0.92 3.56 -4.68
CA PRO A 146 2.04 2.63 -4.51
C PRO A 146 1.65 1.22 -4.09
N PHE A 147 0.42 1.01 -3.64
CA PHE A 147 0.06 -0.19 -2.92
C PHE A 147 -1.38 -0.57 -3.10
N GLY A 148 -1.58 -1.90 -3.22
CA GLY A 148 -2.86 -2.57 -3.16
C GLY A 148 -3.98 -1.88 -3.93
N GLU A 149 -5.18 -2.22 -3.50
CA GLU A 149 -6.43 -1.70 -4.01
C GLU A 149 -6.75 -0.43 -3.21
N VAL A 150 -6.64 0.71 -3.89
CA VAL A 150 -7.09 2.02 -3.45
C VAL A 150 -8.04 2.55 -4.51
N PHE A 151 -9.12 3.18 -4.08
CA PHE A 151 -10.20 3.60 -4.95
C PHE A 151 -10.33 5.12 -4.97
N SER A 152 -10.50 5.67 -6.18
CA SER A 152 -10.80 7.07 -6.48
C SER A 152 -12.30 7.36 -6.40
N CYS A 153 -12.90 7.03 -5.25
CA CYS A 153 -14.30 7.32 -4.92
C CYS A 153 -14.41 8.13 -3.62
N SER A 154 -15.63 8.55 -3.28
CA SER A 154 -15.91 9.17 -1.99
C SER A 154 -15.97 8.12 -0.88
N VAL A 155 -15.82 8.56 0.38
CA VAL A 155 -16.01 7.69 1.56
C VAL A 155 -17.45 7.17 1.62
N SER A 156 -18.44 7.99 1.24
CA SER A 156 -19.84 7.58 1.24
C SER A 156 -20.11 6.46 0.23
N ASP A 157 -19.53 6.55 -0.97
CA ASP A 157 -19.71 5.51 -1.99
C ASP A 157 -19.05 4.19 -1.56
N ALA A 158 -17.87 4.27 -0.95
CA ALA A 158 -17.21 3.10 -0.40
C ALA A 158 -18.02 2.45 0.73
N ILE A 159 -18.61 3.24 1.64
CA ILE A 159 -19.49 2.73 2.70
C ILE A 159 -20.71 2.04 2.11
N LYS A 160 -21.37 2.66 1.11
CA LYS A 160 -22.52 2.06 0.42
C LYS A 160 -22.16 0.73 -0.24
N ALA A 161 -20.99 0.66 -0.88
CA ALA A 161 -20.52 -0.58 -1.50
C ALA A 161 -20.30 -1.69 -0.46
N VAL A 162 -19.66 -1.38 0.67
CA VAL A 162 -19.47 -2.33 1.77
C VAL A 162 -20.82 -2.79 2.33
N GLU A 163 -21.73 -1.86 2.60
CA GLU A 163 -23.04 -2.18 3.18
C GLU A 163 -23.92 -2.99 2.22
N ALA A 164 -23.90 -2.68 0.91
CA ALA A 164 -24.58 -3.48 -0.10
C ALA A 164 -24.05 -4.93 -0.14
N VAL A 165 -22.72 -5.11 -0.14
CA VAL A 165 -22.11 -6.44 -0.08
C VAL A 165 -22.46 -7.17 1.21
N MET A 166 -22.49 -6.48 2.35
CA MET A 166 -22.89 -7.10 3.62
C MET A 166 -24.37 -7.48 3.64
N ASP A 167 -25.24 -6.71 2.98
CA ASP A 167 -26.66 -7.04 2.83
C ASP A 167 -26.85 -8.26 1.92
N GLU A 168 -26.17 -8.29 0.77
CA GLU A 168 -26.16 -9.45 -0.15
C GLU A 168 -25.69 -10.75 0.50
N LEU A 169 -24.85 -10.66 1.52
CA LEU A 169 -24.33 -11.80 2.27
C LEU A 169 -25.12 -12.10 3.55
N ASP A 170 -26.25 -11.42 3.78
CA ASP A 170 -27.07 -11.51 5.01
C ASP A 170 -26.28 -11.21 6.30
N LEU A 171 -25.22 -10.40 6.20
CA LEU A 171 -24.33 -10.04 7.31
C LEU A 171 -24.70 -8.71 7.97
N LEU A 172 -25.36 -7.80 7.25
CA LEU A 172 -25.52 -6.40 7.66
C LEU A 172 -26.16 -6.25 9.05
N GLN A 173 -27.18 -7.05 9.35
CA GLN A 173 -27.87 -7.02 10.65
C GLN A 173 -27.06 -7.64 11.79
N SER A 174 -26.15 -8.57 11.47
CA SER A 174 -25.31 -9.27 12.45
C SER A 174 -23.99 -8.55 12.73
N ALA A 175 -23.59 -7.62 11.85
CA ALA A 175 -22.33 -6.92 11.93
C ALA A 175 -22.39 -5.75 12.91
N ARG A 176 -21.32 -5.56 13.68
CA ARG A 176 -21.14 -4.35 14.48
C ARG A 176 -20.45 -3.29 13.62
N LYS A 177 -21.06 -2.12 13.49
CA LYS A 177 -20.47 -0.94 12.83
C LYS A 177 -19.96 0.04 13.88
N GLU A 178 -18.71 0.48 13.73
CA GLU A 178 -18.13 1.55 14.53
C GLU A 178 -17.63 2.66 13.62
N LEU A 179 -18.00 3.90 13.93
CA LEU A 179 -17.37 5.07 13.34
C LEU A 179 -16.06 5.33 14.08
N ALA A 180 -14.96 5.40 13.34
CA ALA A 180 -13.68 5.76 13.93
C ALA A 180 -13.75 7.23 14.35
N VAL A 181 -13.90 7.48 15.64
CA VAL A 181 -13.81 8.83 16.21
C VAL A 181 -12.37 9.30 15.97
N GLY A 182 -12.22 10.41 15.23
CA GLY A 182 -10.91 10.95 14.88
C GLY A 182 -10.04 11.08 16.12
N TRP A 183 -8.84 10.49 16.08
CA TRP A 183 -7.79 10.76 17.06
C TRP A 183 -7.25 12.16 16.80
N GLY A 184 -8.06 13.15 17.18
CA GLY A 184 -7.83 14.58 17.01
C GLY A 184 -8.64 15.42 18.00
N ALA A 185 -9.19 14.81 19.06
CA ALA A 185 -9.73 15.53 20.20
C ALA A 185 -9.12 14.93 21.47
N SER A 186 -8.44 15.80 22.19
CA SER A 186 -7.95 15.69 23.56
C SER A 186 -8.83 14.81 24.45
N ARG A 187 -8.21 14.09 25.40
CA ARG A 187 -8.90 13.57 26.59
C ARG A 187 -9.85 14.65 27.14
N GLY A 188 -11.15 14.40 27.10
CA GLY A 188 -12.14 15.39 27.52
C GLY A 188 -13.58 14.92 27.35
N GLN A 189 -14.01 14.05 28.26
CA GLN A 189 -15.40 13.75 28.67
C GLN A 189 -16.39 13.11 27.66
N PRO A 190 -17.14 12.09 28.09
CA PRO A 190 -18.29 11.58 27.34
C PRO A 190 -19.48 12.53 27.53
N LEU A 191 -19.91 13.18 26.45
CA LEU A 191 -21.23 13.80 26.38
C LEU A 191 -22.26 12.70 26.13
N TYR A 192 -22.85 12.21 27.22
CA TYR A 192 -24.20 11.65 27.17
C TYR A 192 -25.15 12.77 26.73
N LEU A 193 -25.97 12.53 25.71
CA LEU A 193 -27.20 13.28 25.50
C LEU A 193 -28.37 12.31 25.29
N PRO A 194 -29.57 12.70 25.76
CA PRO A 194 -30.61 11.78 26.16
C PRO A 194 -31.47 11.36 24.96
N PHE A 195 -32.02 10.15 25.08
CA PHE A 195 -33.17 9.74 24.29
C PHE A 195 -34.39 10.58 24.71
N HIS A 196 -35.10 11.13 23.72
CA HIS A 196 -36.51 11.53 23.86
C HIS A 196 -37.38 10.42 23.30
#